data_AF-A0A419SXQ4-F1
#
_entry.id   AF-A0A419SXQ4-F1
#
_cell.length_a   1.000
_cell.length_b   1.000
_cell.length_c   1.000
_cell.angle_alpha   90.00
_cell.angle_beta   90.00
_cell.angle_gamma   90.00
#
_symmetry.space_group_name_H-M   'P 1'
#
loop_
_entity.id
_entity.type
_entity.pdbx_description
1 polymer ?
#
loop_
_entity_poly.entity_id
_entity_poly.type
_entity_poly.pdbx_seq_one_letter_code
_entity_poly.pdbx_strand_id
1 'polypeptide(L)'
;MASHKNKNKLKNELKELKEWQDNQFNPGHYIGTGRVPNPIKKLSKFPIFLIVLCIFILITPLLYILKLKKFSASSLILLIFGAILVYGGIKRIINKKSNKSA
;
A
#
# COMPACT_ATOMS: atom_id res chain seq x y z
N MET A 1 27.28 -6.23 -20.49
CA MET A 1 25.80 -6.13 -20.67
C MET A 1 25.01 -5.70 -19.42
N ALA A 2 25.35 -6.11 -18.19
CA ALA A 2 24.60 -5.75 -16.97
C ALA A 2 24.55 -4.23 -16.65
N SER A 3 25.62 -3.49 -16.94
CA SER A 3 25.71 -2.03 -16.73
C SER A 3 24.67 -1.22 -17.52
N HIS A 4 24.43 -1.57 -18.78
CA HIS A 4 23.49 -0.84 -19.65
C HIS A 4 22.03 -1.07 -19.24
N LYS A 5 21.70 -2.30 -18.80
CA LYS A 5 20.37 -2.65 -18.29
C LYS A 5 20.04 -1.89 -17.00
N ASN A 6 21.01 -1.72 -16.11
CA ASN A 6 20.83 -0.95 -14.88
C ASN A 6 20.66 0.55 -15.15
N LYS A 7 21.44 1.13 -16.07
CA LYS A 7 21.26 2.52 -16.51
C LYS A 7 19.86 2.77 -17.07
N ASN A 8 19.36 1.87 -17.91
CA ASN A 8 18.02 1.98 -18.49
C ASN A 8 16.92 1.87 -17.43
N LYS A 9 17.08 0.97 -16.45
CA LYS A 9 16.14 0.83 -15.33
C LYS A 9 16.09 2.10 -14.47
N LEU A 10 17.25 2.65 -14.11
CA LEU A 10 17.33 3.88 -13.34
C LEU A 10 16.67 5.06 -14.08
N LYS A 11 16.93 5.20 -15.38
CA LYS A 11 16.31 6.24 -16.23
C LYS A 11 14.78 6.15 -16.22
N ASN A 12 14.23 4.94 -16.29
CA ASN A 12 12.79 4.73 -16.22
C ASN A 12 12.22 5.06 -14.83
N GLU A 13 12.91 4.68 -13.76
CA GLU A 13 12.48 5.03 -12.39
C GLU A 13 12.48 6.55 -12.15
N LEU A 14 13.48 7.27 -12.69
CA LEU A 14 13.53 8.74 -12.64
C LEU A 14 12.39 9.38 -13.43
N LYS A 15 12.05 8.82 -14.60
CA LYS A 15 10.92 9.31 -15.40
C LYS A 15 9.58 9.11 -14.68
N GLU A 16 9.35 7.93 -14.09
CA GLU A 16 8.15 7.66 -13.29
C GLU A 16 8.06 8.57 -12.05
N LEU A 17 9.19 8.88 -11.42
CA LEU A 17 9.26 9.82 -10.31
C LEU A 17 8.87 11.23 -10.74
N LYS A 18 9.46 11.72 -11.83
CA LYS A 18 9.18 13.05 -12.36
C LYS A 18 7.71 13.19 -12.76
N GLU A 19 7.17 12.21 -13.47
CA GLU A 19 5.75 12.21 -13.85
C GLU A 19 4.82 12.27 -12.62
N TRP A 20 5.14 11.51 -11.57
CA TRP A 20 4.38 11.57 -10.33
C TRP A 20 4.50 12.94 -9.65
N GLN A 21 5.70 13.53 -9.58
CA GLN A 21 5.93 14.86 -9.01
C GLN A 21 5.14 15.94 -9.75
N ASP A 22 5.15 15.90 -11.08
CA ASP A 22 4.44 16.86 -11.92
C ASP A 22 2.91 16.74 -11.80
N ASN A 23 2.40 15.59 -11.35
CA ASN A 23 0.97 15.30 -11.25
C ASN A 23 0.47 15.04 -9.82
N GLN A 24 1.22 15.39 -8.77
CA GLN A 24 0.83 15.05 -7.39
C GLN A 24 -0.54 15.60 -6.99
N PHE A 25 -0.87 16.80 -7.47
CA PHE A 25 -2.11 17.50 -7.14
C PHE A 25 -3.16 17.43 -8.26
N ASN A 26 -2.92 16.62 -9.30
CA ASN A 26 -3.86 16.41 -10.40
C ASN A 26 -4.57 15.05 -10.23
N PRO A 27 -5.71 14.98 -9.52
CA PRO A 27 -6.43 13.73 -9.32
C PRO A 27 -6.92 13.11 -10.64
N GLY A 28 -7.21 13.94 -11.66
CA GLY A 28 -7.60 13.49 -12.99
C GLY A 28 -6.53 12.65 -13.70
N HIS A 29 -5.26 12.78 -13.31
CA HIS A 29 -4.18 11.94 -13.85
C HIS A 29 -4.29 10.47 -13.43
N TYR A 30 -4.90 10.20 -12.27
CA TYR A 30 -4.98 8.86 -11.67
C TYR A 30 -6.37 8.23 -11.75
N ILE A 31 -7.43 9.04 -11.74
CA ILE A 31 -8.81 8.55 -11.76
C ILE A 31 -9.13 7.98 -13.16
N GLY A 32 -9.62 6.74 -13.22
CA GLY A 32 -10.07 6.10 -14.47
C GLY A 32 -8.96 5.63 -15.42
N THR A 33 -7.69 5.93 -15.14
CA THR A 33 -6.55 5.59 -16.02
C THR A 33 -5.83 4.30 -15.63
N GLY A 34 -6.17 3.72 -14.47
CA GLY A 34 -5.44 2.59 -13.87
C GLY A 34 -4.04 2.95 -13.35
N ARG A 35 -3.64 4.23 -13.43
CA ARG A 35 -2.37 4.73 -12.90
C ARG A 35 -2.45 4.86 -11.39
N VAL A 36 -1.36 4.49 -10.72
CA VAL A 36 -1.26 4.58 -9.26
C VAL A 36 -0.05 5.45 -8.93
N PRO A 37 -0.18 6.39 -7.97
CA PRO A 37 0.94 7.19 -7.48
C PRO A 37 2.16 6.34 -7.14
N ASN A 38 3.36 6.82 -7.52
CA ASN A 38 4.59 6.06 -7.36
C ASN A 38 4.87 5.59 -5.92
N PRO A 39 4.63 6.40 -4.86
CA PRO A 39 4.80 5.94 -3.47
C PRO A 39 3.92 4.74 -3.14
N ILE A 40 2.65 4.77 -3.56
CA ILE A 40 1.68 3.68 -3.33
C ILE A 40 2.10 2.44 -4.12
N LYS A 41 2.51 2.61 -5.39
CA LYS A 41 3.03 1.53 -6.24
C LYS A 41 4.25 0.85 -5.61
N LYS A 42 5.19 1.61 -5.05
CA LYS A 42 6.39 1.07 -4.37
C LYS A 42 6.05 0.40 -3.03
N LEU A 43 5.19 1.01 -2.22
CA LEU A 43 4.74 0.45 -0.94
C LEU A 43 4.10 -0.93 -1.13
N SER A 44 3.36 -1.11 -2.22
CA SER A 44 2.71 -2.37 -2.57
C SER A 44 3.66 -3.56 -2.79
N LYS A 45 4.96 -3.31 -2.99
CA LYS A 45 6.00 -4.35 -3.13
C LYS A 45 6.39 -4.98 -1.79
N PHE A 46 6.04 -4.34 -0.67
CA PHE A 46 6.40 -4.73 0.69
C PHE A 46 5.15 -5.13 1.50
N PRO A 47 4.50 -6.26 1.17
CA PRO A 47 3.26 -6.65 1.82
C PRO A 47 3.42 -6.95 3.31
N ILE A 48 4.59 -7.40 3.77
CA ILE A 48 4.88 -7.63 5.19
C ILE A 48 4.85 -6.31 5.97
N PHE A 49 5.45 -5.24 5.41
CA PHE A 49 5.42 -3.91 6.03
C PHE A 49 3.98 -3.40 6.17
N LEU A 50 3.13 -3.62 5.15
CA LEU A 50 1.72 -3.27 5.20
C LEU A 50 0.99 -3.99 6.34
N ILE A 51 1.26 -5.28 6.55
CA ILE A 51 0.65 -6.07 7.63
C ILE A 51 1.10 -5.55 9.01
N VAL A 52 2.40 -5.29 9.19
CA VAL A 52 2.94 -4.76 10.46
C VAL A 52 2.32 -3.41 10.79
N LEU A 53 2.26 -2.48 9.82
CA LEU A 53 1.61 -1.18 10.00
C LEU A 53 0.12 -1.35 10.38
N CYS A 54 -0.56 -2.32 9.77
CA CYS A 54 -1.96 -2.62 10.06
C CYS A 54 -2.19 -3.10 11.50
N ILE A 55 -1.31 -3.97 12.00
CA ILE A 55 -1.39 -4.48 13.37
C ILE A 55 -1.28 -3.33 14.37
N PHE A 56 -0.37 -2.37 14.13
CA PHE A 56 -0.26 -1.17 14.95
C PHE A 56 -1.54 -0.33 14.96
N ILE A 57 -2.16 -0.13 13.79
CA ILE A 57 -3.41 0.62 13.65
C ILE A 57 -4.58 -0.09 14.35
N LEU A 58 -4.63 -1.42 14.31
CA LEU A 58 -5.71 -2.22 14.90
C LEU A 58 -5.57 -2.39 16.42
N ILE A 59 -4.35 -2.45 16.97
CA ILE A 59 -4.11 -2.61 18.41
C ILE A 59 -4.70 -1.44 19.21
N THR A 60 -4.55 -0.22 18.70
CA THR A 60 -4.94 1.00 19.42
C THR A 60 -6.45 1.06 19.75
N PRO A 61 -7.38 0.91 18.78
CA PRO A 61 -8.81 0.86 19.06
C PRO A 61 -9.19 -0.39 19.87
N LEU A 62 -8.49 -1.52 19.69
CA LEU A 62 -8.75 -2.74 20.44
C LEU A 62 -8.50 -2.54 21.95
N LEU A 63 -7.35 -1.95 22.31
CA LEU A 63 -7.02 -1.61 23.70
C LEU A 63 -7.98 -0.57 24.29
N TYR A 64 -8.38 0.42 23.49
CA TYR A 64 -9.34 1.44 23.89
C TYR A 64 -10.71 0.83 24.24
N ILE A 65 -11.25 -0.03 23.37
CA ILE A 65 -12.52 -0.74 23.60
C ILE A 65 -12.42 -1.63 24.84
N LEU A 66 -11.31 -2.36 25.00
CA LEU A 66 -11.12 -3.30 26.11
C LEU A 66 -11.03 -2.58 27.47
N LYS A 67 -10.39 -1.40 27.52
CA LYS A 67 -10.24 -0.60 28.75
C LYS A 67 -11.51 0.15 29.12
N LEU A 68 -12.17 0.78 28.16
CA LEU A 68 -13.31 1.66 28.42
C LEU A 68 -14.66 0.96 28.30
N LYS A 69 -14.69 -0.25 27.75
CA LYS A 69 -15.92 -1.01 27.42
C LYS A 69 -16.97 -0.18 26.65
N LYS A 70 -16.49 0.83 25.93
CA LYS A 70 -17.31 1.76 25.14
C LYS A 70 -16.90 1.65 23.68
N PHE A 71 -17.90 1.47 22.83
CA PHE A 71 -17.71 1.42 21.40
C PHE A 71 -18.00 2.80 20.79
N SER A 72 -17.09 3.30 19.95
CA SER A 72 -17.26 4.56 19.22
C SER A 72 -17.30 4.29 17.72
N ALA A 73 -18.05 5.11 16.98
CA ALA A 73 -18.06 5.10 15.51
C ALA A 73 -16.64 5.25 14.92
N SER A 74 -15.77 6.04 15.58
CA SER A 74 -14.37 6.18 15.18
C SER A 74 -13.59 4.86 15.28
N SER A 75 -13.82 4.09 16.35
CA SER A 75 -13.23 2.76 16.53
C SER A 75 -13.71 1.77 15.47
N LEU A 76 -15.00 1.82 15.10
CA LEU A 76 -15.56 1.01 14.03
C LEU A 76 -14.89 1.30 12.67
N ILE A 77 -14.73 2.58 12.32
CA ILE A 77 -14.09 3.00 11.07
C ILE A 77 -12.65 2.48 11.01
N LEU A 78 -11.88 2.61 12.09
CA LEU A 78 -10.50 2.12 12.16
C LEU A 78 -10.41 0.59 12.03
N LEU A 79 -11.35 -0.14 12.65
CA LEU A 79 -11.42 -1.60 12.55
C LEU A 79 -11.76 -2.05 11.12
N ILE A 80 -12.74 -1.42 10.46
CA ILE A 80 -13.11 -1.72 9.07
C ILE A 80 -11.94 -1.41 8.14
N PHE A 81 -11.32 -0.23 8.29
CA PHE A 81 -10.19 0.18 7.46
C PHE A 81 -9.00 -0.77 7.63
N GLY A 82 -8.70 -1.16 8.88
CA GLY A 82 -7.66 -2.15 9.18
C GLY A 82 -7.98 -3.54 8.61
N ALA A 83 -9.22 -4.00 8.67
CA ALA A 83 -9.62 -5.28 8.09
C ALA A 83 -9.44 -5.34 6.56
N ILE A 84 -9.82 -4.26 5.86
CA ILE A 84 -9.63 -4.14 4.40
C ILE A 84 -8.15 -4.24 4.02
N LEU A 85 -7.29 -3.54 4.76
CA LEU A 85 -5.85 -3.53 4.53
C LEU A 85 -5.20 -4.89 4.82
N VAL A 86 -5.63 -5.58 5.89
CA VAL A 86 -5.16 -6.95 6.21
C VAL A 86 -5.54 -7.91 5.07
N TYR A 87 -6.81 -7.91 4.65
CA TYR A 87 -7.27 -8.74 3.54
C TYR A 87 -6.48 -8.45 2.26
N GLY A 88 -6.30 -7.17 1.93
CA GLY A 88 -5.52 -6.74 0.77
C GLY A 88 -4.05 -7.18 0.84
N GLY A 89 -3.43 -7.08 2.01
CA GLY A 89 -2.06 -7.54 2.27
C GLY A 89 -1.90 -9.05 2.06
N ILE A 90 -2.77 -9.85 2.69
CA ILE A 90 -2.78 -11.32 2.58
C ILE A 90 -2.98 -11.76 1.13
N LYS A 91 -4.00 -11.23 0.45
CA LYS A 91 -4.27 -11.55 -0.97
C LYS A 91 -3.06 -11.28 -1.86
N ARG A 92 -2.32 -10.20 -1.59
CA ARG A 92 -1.12 -9.84 -2.35
C ARG A 92 0.05 -10.80 -2.11
N ILE A 93 0.20 -11.32 -0.89
CA ILE A 93 1.18 -12.37 -0.56
C ILE A 93 0.84 -13.66 -1.31
N ILE A 94 -0.42 -14.08 -1.29
CA ILE A 94 -0.91 -15.28 -1.98
C ILE A 94 -0.64 -15.17 -3.48
N ASN A 95 -1.04 -14.06 -4.12
CA ASN A 95 -0.82 -13.85 -5.56
C ASN A 95 0.67 -13.85 -5.94
N LYS A 96 1.53 -13.29 -5.08
CA LYS A 96 2.98 -13.28 -5.31
C LYS A 96 3.59 -14.69 -5.20
N LYS A 97 3.04 -15.56 -4.35
CA LYS A 97 3.45 -16.96 -4.23
C LYS A 97 2.99 -17.76 -5.46
N SER A 98 1.75 -17.57 -5.91
CA SER A 98 1.19 -18.23 -7.10
C SER A 98 1.97 -17.88 -8.38
N ASN A 99 2.26 -16.60 -8.63
CA ASN A 99 3.05 -16.17 -9.81
C ASN A 99 4.53 -16.55 -9.77
N LYS A 100 5.05 -17.08 -8.64
CA LYS A 100 6.42 -17.61 -8.55
C LYS A 100 6.49 -19.11 -8.82
N SER A 101 5.35 -19.80 -8.78
CA SER A 101 5.24 -21.25 -8.98
C SER A 101 4.76 -21.64 -10.38
N ALA A 102 4.42 -20.65 -11.21
CA ALA A 102 4.20 -20.75 -12.65
C ALA A 102 5.39 -20.14 -13.39
#